data_AF-A0A8X6PZY6-F1
#
_entry.id   AF-A0A8X6PZY6-F1
#
_cell.length_a   1.000
_cell.length_b   1.000
_cell.length_c   1.000
_cell.angle_alpha   90.00
_cell.angle_beta   90.00
_cell.angle_gamma   90.00
#
_symmetry.space_group_name_H-M   'P 1'
#
loop_
_entity.id
_entity.type
_entity.pdbx_description
1 polymer ?
#
loop_
_entity_poly.entity_id
_entity_poly.type
_entity_poly.pdbx_seq_one_letter_code
_entity_poly.pdbx_strand_id
1 'polypeptide(L)'
;MGYKVYLCIYIFYYTYICSNTIGTSGNEDLKLITASALKEREVIFSECGGVLRNSKGIISTPNYPEPYPVPINCRWVIEAPSDKVIAIYFTQFYMREGLTVTEYAFFSETLYMGKKEFGMISSDREPTYLVSNKPVLVLDFLVRESGNIHMRVREHLLDVFGFNITYEIVGRNETIRKDACVYHHCSFTGSCYAVAFFTGYLCHCFADFYGVECQYGPGCEPGAESICQNGGTCR
;
A
#
# COMPACT_ATOMS: atom_id res chain seq x y z
N MET A 1 -12.92 62.08 -8.26
CA MET A 1 -13.60 60.99 -7.53
C MET A 1 -13.59 59.75 -8.44
N GLY A 2 -12.68 58.81 -8.21
CA GLY A 2 -12.59 57.57 -8.99
C GLY A 2 -13.11 56.38 -8.18
N TYR A 3 -13.93 55.53 -8.78
CA TYR A 3 -14.47 54.33 -8.15
C TYR A 3 -13.53 53.15 -8.41
N LYS A 4 -13.19 52.38 -7.37
CA LYS A 4 -12.46 51.10 -7.52
C LYS A 4 -13.47 50.01 -7.85
N VAL A 5 -13.31 49.34 -8.99
CA VAL A 5 -14.08 48.14 -9.35
C VAL A 5 -13.22 46.92 -9.03
N TYR A 6 -13.74 46.01 -8.21
CA TYR A 6 -13.07 44.76 -7.85
C TYR A 6 -13.72 43.62 -8.64
N LEU A 7 -12.93 42.93 -9.47
CA LEU A 7 -13.37 41.70 -10.12
C LEU A 7 -12.84 40.52 -9.30
N CYS A 8 -13.70 39.90 -8.50
CA CYS A 8 -13.39 38.65 -7.80
C CYS A 8 -13.88 37.49 -8.67
N ILE A 9 -12.96 36.64 -9.13
CA ILE A 9 -13.29 35.42 -9.86
C ILE A 9 -13.28 34.25 -8.88
N TYR A 10 -14.34 33.44 -8.91
CA TYR A 10 -14.53 32.26 -8.07
C TYR A 10 -13.77 31.08 -8.66
N ILE A 11 -12.73 30.59 -7.98
CA ILE A 11 -12.03 29.36 -8.32
C ILE A 11 -12.15 28.41 -7.12
N PHE A 12 -12.56 27.17 -7.38
CA PHE A 12 -12.88 26.18 -6.34
C PHE A 12 -11.68 25.90 -5.42
N TYR A 13 -11.95 26.04 -4.11
CA TYR A 13 -11.15 25.72 -2.91
C TYR A 13 -9.93 26.62 -2.55
N TYR A 14 -10.22 27.60 -1.67
CA TYR A 14 -9.40 28.19 -0.59
C TYR A 14 -8.35 29.31 -0.79
N THR A 15 -8.34 30.09 -1.87
CA THR A 15 -7.64 31.41 -1.84
C THR A 15 -8.31 32.48 -2.70
N TYR A 16 -8.49 33.69 -2.15
CA TYR A 16 -8.91 34.88 -2.89
C TYR A 16 -7.68 35.64 -3.38
N ILE A 17 -7.59 35.96 -4.68
CA ILE A 17 -6.57 36.88 -5.23
C ILE A 17 -7.29 38.10 -5.79
N CYS A 18 -7.10 39.25 -5.16
CA CYS A 18 -7.54 40.55 -5.69
C CYS A 18 -6.37 41.20 -6.43
N SER A 19 -6.45 41.32 -7.75
CA SER A 19 -5.47 42.09 -8.54
C SER A 19 -5.96 43.53 -8.75
N ASN A 20 -5.06 44.51 -8.56
CA ASN A 20 -5.31 45.91 -8.89
C ASN A 20 -4.97 46.16 -10.37
N THR A 21 -5.95 46.54 -11.18
CA THR A 21 -5.67 47.08 -12.52
C THR A 21 -5.96 48.58 -12.55
N ILE A 22 -4.92 49.39 -12.81
CA ILE A 22 -5.06 50.79 -13.23
C ILE A 22 -5.07 50.76 -14.76
N GLY A 23 -6.21 51.04 -15.38
CA GLY A 23 -6.30 51.18 -16.82
C GLY A 23 -5.92 52.61 -17.24
N THR A 24 -4.87 52.75 -18.04
CA THR A 24 -4.65 53.96 -18.86
C THR A 24 -4.47 53.54 -20.32
N SER A 25 -5.19 54.23 -21.20
CA SER A 25 -5.23 54.02 -22.64
C SER A 25 -3.88 54.27 -23.31
N GLY A 26 -3.51 53.40 -24.25
CA GLY A 26 -2.63 53.77 -25.36
C GLY A 26 -1.40 52.87 -25.55
N ASN A 27 -1.38 52.25 -26.72
CA ASN A 27 -0.24 51.80 -27.52
C ASN A 27 0.16 50.31 -27.52
N GLU A 28 0.36 49.85 -28.75
CA GLU A 28 0.57 48.48 -29.21
C GLU A 28 1.93 47.94 -28.75
N ASP A 29 1.98 47.24 -27.62
CA ASP A 29 3.02 46.23 -27.33
C ASP A 29 2.69 45.33 -26.12
N LEU A 30 1.42 45.26 -25.69
CA LEU A 30 0.96 44.11 -24.89
C LEU A 30 0.50 43.00 -25.84
N LYS A 31 1.46 42.38 -26.52
CA LYS A 31 1.27 41.00 -26.97
C LYS A 31 0.80 40.23 -25.75
N LEU A 32 -0.39 39.64 -25.89
CA LEU A 32 -0.91 38.64 -24.99
C LEU A 32 0.24 37.75 -24.51
N ILE A 33 0.70 37.96 -23.27
CA ILE A 33 1.09 36.83 -22.44
C ILE A 33 -0.26 36.16 -22.20
N THR A 34 -0.66 35.37 -23.19
CA THR A 34 -1.80 34.48 -23.14
C THR A 34 -1.75 33.80 -21.78
N ALA A 35 -2.91 33.60 -21.17
CA ALA A 35 -3.09 32.75 -20.00
C ALA A 35 -2.77 31.27 -20.34
N SER A 36 -1.57 31.02 -20.84
CA SER A 36 -1.07 29.76 -21.40
C SER A 36 0.16 29.22 -20.65
N ALA A 37 0.58 29.87 -19.55
CA ALA A 37 1.77 29.47 -18.80
C ALA A 37 1.52 29.19 -17.30
N LEU A 38 0.32 28.74 -16.93
CA LEU A 38 0.13 27.89 -15.75
C LEU A 38 -0.66 26.65 -16.17
N LYS A 39 -0.08 25.87 -17.08
CA LYS A 39 -0.48 24.47 -17.23
C LYS A 39 0.05 23.76 -15.98
N GLU A 40 -0.80 23.64 -14.96
CA GLU A 40 -0.57 22.62 -13.94
C GLU A 40 -0.29 21.33 -14.69
N ARG A 41 0.87 20.73 -14.45
CA ARG A 41 1.29 19.51 -15.11
C ARG A 41 0.22 18.46 -14.82
N GLU A 42 -0.58 18.12 -15.81
CA GLU A 42 -1.58 17.06 -15.69
C GLU A 42 -0.85 15.76 -15.31
N VAL A 43 -1.07 15.31 -14.08
CA VAL A 43 -0.44 14.12 -13.52
C VAL A 43 -1.21 12.92 -14.05
N ILE A 44 -0.65 12.24 -15.06
CA ILE A 44 -1.27 11.04 -15.65
C ILE A 44 -0.98 9.84 -14.77
N PHE A 45 -1.98 9.39 -14.01
CA PHE A 45 -1.87 8.20 -13.17
C PHE A 45 -1.99 6.93 -14.01
N SER A 46 -1.15 5.95 -13.71
CA SER A 46 -1.47 4.57 -14.10
C SER A 46 -2.63 4.07 -13.25
N GLU A 47 -3.74 3.70 -13.89
CA GLU A 47 -4.91 3.13 -13.19
C GLU A 47 -4.77 1.61 -13.10
N CYS A 48 -5.06 1.06 -11.93
CA CYS A 48 -5.12 -0.38 -11.74
C CYS A 48 -6.15 -0.78 -10.66
N GLY A 49 -6.47 -2.06 -10.62
CA GLY A 49 -7.40 -2.64 -9.66
C GLY A 49 -8.73 -3.06 -10.28
N GLY A 50 -9.83 -2.85 -9.56
CA GLY A 50 -11.16 -3.30 -9.96
C GLY A 50 -11.96 -3.92 -8.82
N VAL A 51 -13.14 -4.45 -9.17
CA VAL A 51 -14.08 -5.08 -8.23
C VAL A 51 -13.78 -6.58 -8.11
N LEU A 52 -13.62 -7.06 -6.88
CA LEU A 52 -13.22 -8.41 -6.54
C LEU A 52 -14.35 -9.10 -5.76
N ARG A 53 -14.97 -10.12 -6.38
CA ARG A 53 -16.09 -10.89 -5.80
C ARG A 53 -15.77 -12.35 -5.53
N ASN A 54 -14.63 -12.83 -6.02
CA ASN A 54 -14.20 -14.21 -5.80
C ASN A 54 -13.95 -14.42 -4.31
N SER A 55 -14.22 -15.63 -3.81
CA SER A 55 -14.02 -15.97 -2.39
C SER A 55 -12.57 -15.87 -1.93
N LYS A 56 -11.62 -15.82 -2.88
CA LYS A 56 -10.20 -15.68 -2.62
C LYS A 56 -9.51 -15.06 -3.84
N GLY A 57 -8.44 -14.33 -3.61
CA GLY A 57 -7.59 -13.83 -4.68
C GLY A 57 -6.36 -13.10 -4.17
N ILE A 58 -5.63 -12.51 -5.12
CA ILE A 58 -4.38 -11.80 -4.88
C ILE A 58 -4.53 -10.36 -5.39
N ILE A 59 -4.00 -9.42 -4.62
CA ILE A 59 -3.93 -7.99 -4.91
C ILE A 59 -2.46 -7.61 -4.88
N SER A 60 -1.92 -7.20 -6.02
CA SER A 60 -0.52 -6.78 -6.12
C SER A 60 -0.38 -5.46 -6.87
N THR A 61 0.70 -4.75 -6.57
CA THR A 61 1.13 -3.63 -7.40
C THR A 61 1.47 -4.12 -8.81
N PRO A 62 1.32 -3.28 -9.86
CA PRO A 62 1.76 -3.63 -11.19
C PRO A 62 3.24 -4.02 -11.19
N ASN A 63 3.61 -5.02 -11.98
CA ASN A 63 4.97 -5.54 -12.13
C ASN A 63 5.61 -6.18 -10.89
N TYR A 64 4.91 -6.27 -9.75
CA TYR A 64 5.45 -6.87 -8.53
C TYR A 64 6.21 -8.20 -8.84
N PRO A 65 7.46 -8.39 -8.36
CA PRO A 65 8.20 -7.57 -7.38
C PRO A 65 8.99 -6.38 -7.95
N GLU A 66 8.93 -6.16 -9.27
CA GLU A 66 9.64 -5.07 -9.96
C GLU A 66 8.96 -3.70 -9.71
N PRO A 67 9.66 -2.58 -10.00
CA PRO A 67 9.09 -1.24 -9.88
C PRO A 67 7.75 -1.05 -10.62
N TYR A 68 6.78 -0.45 -9.94
CA TYR A 68 5.53 0.01 -10.54
C TYR A 68 5.67 1.44 -11.11
N PRO A 69 4.85 1.84 -12.09
CA PRO A 69 4.88 3.21 -12.63
C PRO A 69 4.51 4.24 -11.57
N VAL A 70 5.14 5.42 -11.59
CA VAL A 70 4.79 6.57 -10.76
C VAL A 70 4.58 7.78 -11.67
N PRO A 71 3.48 8.52 -11.54
CA PRO A 71 2.42 8.43 -10.53
C PRO A 71 1.42 7.27 -10.78
N ILE A 72 0.89 6.69 -9.71
CA ILE A 72 -0.05 5.55 -9.76
C ILE A 72 -1.21 5.76 -8.79
N ASN A 73 -2.41 5.38 -9.23
CA ASN A 73 -3.64 5.45 -8.46
C ASN A 73 -4.45 4.17 -8.72
N CYS A 74 -4.35 3.22 -7.80
CA CYS A 74 -5.07 1.96 -7.90
C CYS A 74 -6.14 1.85 -6.83
N ARG A 75 -7.25 1.20 -7.20
CA ARG A 75 -8.37 0.95 -6.30
C ARG A 75 -8.87 -0.47 -6.47
N TRP A 76 -8.83 -1.23 -5.38
CA TRP A 76 -9.45 -2.55 -5.31
C TRP A 76 -10.65 -2.50 -4.39
N VAL A 77 -11.79 -3.00 -4.87
CA VAL A 77 -13.05 -3.06 -4.10
C VAL A 77 -13.40 -4.52 -3.91
N ILE A 78 -13.25 -5.03 -2.68
CA ILE A 78 -13.64 -6.39 -2.32
C ILE A 78 -15.09 -6.37 -1.85
N GLU A 79 -15.95 -7.11 -2.53
CA GLU A 79 -17.38 -7.23 -2.20
C GLU A 79 -17.68 -8.64 -1.68
N ALA A 80 -18.17 -8.70 -0.45
CA ALA A 80 -18.59 -9.92 0.22
C ALA A 80 -20.10 -9.94 0.47
N PRO A 81 -20.72 -11.12 0.46
CA PRO A 81 -22.06 -11.31 1.01
C PRO A 81 -22.14 -10.85 2.47
N SER A 82 -23.31 -10.31 2.87
CA SER A 82 -23.51 -9.75 4.22
C SER A 82 -23.31 -10.74 5.38
N ASP A 83 -23.38 -12.04 5.12
CA ASP A 83 -23.17 -13.13 6.08
C ASP A 83 -21.71 -13.59 6.18
N LYS A 84 -20.80 -12.99 5.40
CA LYS A 84 -19.38 -13.30 5.38
C LYS A 84 -18.53 -12.16 5.94
N VAL A 85 -17.25 -12.44 6.14
CA VAL A 85 -16.23 -11.47 6.56
C VAL A 85 -15.11 -11.45 5.52
N ILE A 86 -14.49 -10.29 5.36
CA ILE A 86 -13.35 -10.09 4.46
C ILE A 86 -12.07 -10.11 5.30
N ALA A 87 -11.16 -11.03 5.01
CA ALA A 87 -9.83 -11.07 5.58
C ALA A 87 -8.80 -10.73 4.49
N ILE A 88 -7.84 -9.86 4.81
CA ILE A 88 -6.65 -9.61 3.98
C ILE A 88 -5.40 -9.98 4.77
N TYR A 89 -4.43 -10.57 4.07
CA TYR A 89 -3.15 -11.01 4.61
C TYR A 89 -2.04 -10.29 3.87
N PHE A 90 -1.20 -9.58 4.61
CA PHE A 90 -0.06 -8.84 4.07
C PHE A 90 1.09 -9.81 3.85
N THR A 91 0.95 -10.67 2.84
CA THR A 91 1.88 -11.77 2.59
C THR A 91 3.26 -11.28 2.18
N GLN A 92 3.33 -10.22 1.38
CA GLN A 92 4.57 -9.55 1.01
C GLN A 92 4.28 -8.06 0.87
N PHE A 93 4.71 -7.25 1.84
CA PHE A 93 4.33 -5.83 1.91
C PHE A 93 5.54 -4.95 2.22
N TYR A 94 6.02 -4.20 1.22
CA TYR A 94 7.25 -3.41 1.30
C TYR A 94 7.00 -1.90 1.14
N MET A 95 5.83 -1.44 1.59
CA MET A 95 5.42 -0.04 1.52
C MET A 95 5.42 0.62 2.91
N ARG A 96 5.98 1.83 3.00
CA ARG A 96 5.87 2.70 4.18
C ARG A 96 4.63 3.59 4.13
N GLU A 97 4.23 3.98 2.92
CA GLU A 97 3.12 4.88 2.67
C GLU A 97 2.38 4.51 1.37
N GLY A 98 1.24 5.16 1.13
CA GLY A 98 0.52 5.10 -0.15
C GLY A 98 -0.66 4.13 -0.16
N LEU A 99 -0.68 3.10 0.68
CA LEU A 99 -1.83 2.18 0.81
C LEU A 99 -2.75 2.60 1.96
N THR A 100 -4.03 2.82 1.68
CA THR A 100 -5.08 3.02 2.69
C THR A 100 -6.16 1.96 2.56
N VAL A 101 -6.76 1.59 3.70
CA VAL A 101 -7.82 0.57 3.76
C VAL A 101 -9.06 1.16 4.43
N THR A 102 -10.20 1.02 3.77
CA THR A 102 -11.48 1.58 4.22
C THR A 102 -12.59 0.56 4.09
N GLU A 103 -13.40 0.39 5.13
CA GLU A 103 -14.59 -0.46 5.08
C GLU A 103 -15.87 0.37 4.91
N TYR A 104 -16.86 -0.20 4.21
CA TYR A 104 -18.15 0.44 3.94
C TYR A 104 -19.30 -0.53 4.20
N ALA A 105 -20.38 -0.02 4.81
CA ALA A 105 -21.63 -0.78 4.94
C ALA A 105 -22.37 -0.90 3.61
N PHE A 106 -22.22 0.09 2.73
CA PHE A 106 -22.73 0.10 1.36
C PHE A 106 -21.79 0.92 0.48
N PHE A 107 -21.51 0.44 -0.73
CA PHE A 107 -20.60 1.09 -1.66
C PHE A 107 -21.16 1.00 -3.08
N SER A 108 -21.26 2.14 -3.75
CA SER A 108 -21.68 2.33 -5.13
C SER A 108 -21.00 3.58 -5.67
N GLU A 109 -21.00 3.77 -6.99
CA GLU A 109 -20.34 4.90 -7.67
C GLU A 109 -20.81 6.27 -7.14
N THR A 110 -22.09 6.38 -6.77
CA THR A 110 -22.71 7.65 -6.34
C THR A 110 -23.00 7.71 -4.84
N LEU A 111 -22.97 6.57 -4.15
CA LEU A 111 -23.39 6.49 -2.75
C LEU A 111 -22.50 5.53 -1.97
N TYR A 112 -21.90 6.04 -0.91
CA TYR A 112 -21.11 5.28 0.05
C TYR A 112 -21.62 5.57 1.46
N MET A 113 -21.85 4.51 2.25
CA MET A 113 -22.39 4.61 3.61
C MET A 113 -21.59 3.76 4.59
N GLY A 114 -21.53 4.21 5.85
CA GLY A 114 -20.90 3.46 6.93
C GLY A 114 -19.39 3.35 6.77
N LYS A 115 -18.76 4.39 6.20
CA LYS A 115 -17.31 4.52 6.03
C LYS A 115 -16.61 4.40 7.37
N LYS A 116 -15.64 3.51 7.47
CA LYS A 116 -14.67 3.47 8.57
C LYS A 116 -13.28 3.21 8.00
N GLU A 117 -12.34 4.07 8.33
CA GLU A 117 -10.96 3.97 7.85
C GLU A 117 -10.12 3.20 8.86
N PHE A 118 -9.33 2.25 8.38
CA PHE A 118 -8.24 1.65 9.16
C PHE A 118 -6.98 2.54 9.15
N GLY A 119 -6.94 3.52 8.24
CA GLY A 119 -5.82 4.44 8.05
C GLY A 119 -4.81 3.92 7.02
N MET A 120 -3.63 4.55 7.01
CA MET A 120 -2.54 4.20 6.10
C MET A 120 -1.79 2.97 6.59
N ILE A 121 -1.69 1.92 5.78
CA ILE A 121 -0.95 0.72 6.15
C ILE A 121 0.53 0.92 5.83
N SER A 122 1.38 0.62 6.80
CA SER A 122 2.83 0.77 6.70
C SER A 122 3.52 -0.50 7.16
N SER A 123 4.55 -0.91 6.41
CA SER A 123 5.39 -2.07 6.71
C SER A 123 6.21 -1.86 7.99
N ASP A 124 6.48 -0.62 8.38
CA ASP A 124 7.14 -0.28 9.65
C ASP A 124 6.30 -0.68 10.88
N ARG A 125 4.99 -0.91 10.70
CA ARG A 125 4.08 -1.43 11.73
C ARG A 125 3.92 -2.94 11.71
N GLU A 126 4.63 -3.63 10.82
CA GLU A 126 4.62 -5.08 10.63
C GLU A 126 3.19 -5.67 10.56
N PRO A 127 2.30 -5.16 9.68
CA PRO A 127 0.94 -5.65 9.59
C PRO A 127 0.94 -7.09 9.07
N THR A 128 0.25 -7.99 9.76
CA THR A 128 0.15 -9.40 9.37
C THR A 128 -1.16 -9.68 8.63
N TYR A 129 -2.28 -9.24 9.21
CA TYR A 129 -3.61 -9.40 8.63
C TYR A 129 -4.55 -8.27 9.06
N LEU A 130 -5.68 -8.13 8.35
CA LEU A 130 -6.78 -7.25 8.71
C LEU A 130 -8.10 -7.95 8.38
N VAL A 131 -9.08 -7.80 9.28
CA VAL A 131 -10.42 -8.38 9.13
C VAL A 131 -11.45 -7.26 9.13
N SER A 132 -12.33 -7.27 8.14
CA SER A 132 -13.51 -6.43 8.10
C SER A 132 -14.78 -7.27 8.20
N ASN A 133 -15.67 -6.83 9.11
CA ASN A 133 -17.02 -7.38 9.27
C ASN A 133 -18.05 -6.66 8.38
N LYS A 134 -17.60 -5.77 7.51
CA LYS A 134 -18.44 -5.05 6.56
C LYS A 134 -18.46 -5.79 5.21
N PRO A 135 -19.54 -5.63 4.42
CA PRO A 135 -19.65 -6.30 3.13
C PRO A 135 -18.70 -5.73 2.07
N VAL A 136 -18.14 -4.53 2.27
CA VAL A 136 -17.22 -3.92 1.31
C VAL A 136 -15.96 -3.43 2.00
N LEU A 137 -14.81 -3.84 1.43
CA LEU A 137 -13.48 -3.38 1.82
C LEU A 137 -12.78 -2.78 0.61
N VAL A 138 -12.34 -1.53 0.72
CA VAL A 138 -11.66 -0.78 -0.35
C VAL A 138 -10.21 -0.58 0.03
N LEU A 139 -9.31 -0.96 -0.87
CA LEU A 139 -7.88 -0.71 -0.80
C LEU A 139 -7.55 0.35 -1.85
N ASP A 140 -7.11 1.52 -1.40
CA ASP A 140 -6.66 2.62 -2.26
C ASP A 140 -5.14 2.71 -2.18
N PHE A 141 -4.48 2.63 -3.33
CA PHE A 141 -3.04 2.78 -3.46
C PHE A 141 -2.70 4.00 -4.31
N LEU A 142 -2.23 5.06 -3.68
CA LEU A 142 -1.93 6.33 -4.32
C LEU A 142 -0.47 6.72 -4.06
N VAL A 143 0.30 6.85 -5.14
CA VAL A 143 1.68 7.34 -5.11
C VAL A 143 1.85 8.40 -6.18
N ARG A 144 2.16 9.63 -5.75
CA ARG A 144 2.36 10.77 -6.66
C ARG A 144 3.82 10.95 -7.06
N GLU A 145 4.73 10.68 -6.14
CA GLU A 145 6.18 10.88 -6.31
C GLU A 145 6.94 9.69 -5.73
N SER A 146 8.06 9.32 -6.35
CA SER A 146 8.85 8.12 -6.03
C SER A 146 9.78 8.31 -4.83
N GLY A 147 9.29 8.93 -3.75
CA GLY A 147 10.06 9.21 -2.53
C GLY A 147 10.52 7.96 -1.76
N ASN A 148 10.91 8.12 -0.49
CA ASN A 148 11.30 7.01 0.41
C ASN A 148 10.09 6.20 0.93
N ILE A 149 9.17 5.85 0.03
CA ILE A 149 7.91 5.15 0.33
C ILE A 149 8.06 3.63 0.34
N HIS A 150 9.22 3.12 -0.09
CA HIS A 150 9.56 1.70 -0.11
C HIS A 150 10.49 1.33 1.03
N MET A 151 10.34 0.11 1.54
CA MET A 151 11.33 -0.47 2.44
C MET A 151 12.57 -0.89 1.63
N ARG A 152 13.73 -0.26 1.90
CA ARG A 152 15.01 -0.75 1.38
C ARG A 152 15.50 -1.88 2.26
N VAL A 153 15.68 -3.05 1.67
CA VAL A 153 16.26 -4.21 2.37
C VAL A 153 17.78 -4.18 2.12
N ARG A 154 18.59 -4.49 3.14
CA ARG A 154 20.07 -4.31 3.15
C ARG A 154 20.80 -5.00 1.98
N GLU A 155 22.04 -4.55 1.76
CA GLU A 155 23.00 -5.12 0.79
C GLU A 155 22.92 -6.65 0.77
N HIS A 156 22.51 -7.21 -0.37
CA HIS A 156 22.24 -8.64 -0.68
C HIS A 156 20.76 -9.06 -0.76
N LEU A 157 19.80 -8.22 -0.37
CA LEU A 157 18.38 -8.47 -0.55
C LEU A 157 17.89 -7.67 -1.77
N LEU A 158 17.19 -8.36 -2.69
CA LEU A 158 16.60 -7.77 -3.88
C LEU A 158 15.79 -6.51 -3.51
N ASP A 159 15.92 -5.42 -4.26
CA ASP A 159 15.04 -4.27 -4.13
C ASP A 159 13.61 -4.69 -4.52
N VAL A 160 12.79 -5.07 -3.54
CA VAL A 160 11.39 -5.45 -3.78
C VAL A 160 10.51 -4.21 -3.69
N PHE A 161 9.74 -3.96 -4.75
CA PHE A 161 8.85 -2.80 -4.84
C PHE A 161 7.40 -3.22 -4.65
N GLY A 162 6.64 -2.38 -3.94
CA GLY A 162 5.21 -2.56 -3.82
C GLY A 162 4.80 -3.66 -2.85
N PHE A 163 3.78 -4.43 -3.25
CA PHE A 163 3.19 -5.46 -2.41
C PHE A 163 2.48 -6.54 -3.20
N ASN A 164 2.29 -7.68 -2.53
CA ASN A 164 1.43 -8.79 -2.89
C ASN A 164 0.64 -9.22 -1.64
N ILE A 165 -0.66 -8.96 -1.66
CA ILE A 165 -1.62 -9.18 -0.58
C ILE A 165 -2.58 -10.27 -1.02
N THR A 166 -2.85 -11.23 -0.13
CA THR A 166 -3.90 -12.25 -0.36
C THR A 166 -5.17 -11.82 0.35
N TYR A 167 -6.33 -11.96 -0.28
CA TYR A 167 -7.62 -11.75 0.37
C TYR A 167 -8.47 -13.02 0.34
N GLU A 168 -9.31 -13.19 1.36
CA GLU A 168 -10.27 -14.28 1.50
C GLU A 168 -11.61 -13.74 2.01
N ILE A 169 -12.70 -14.28 1.48
CA ILE A 169 -14.07 -14.04 1.93
C ILE A 169 -14.58 -15.32 2.60
N VAL A 170 -14.53 -15.34 3.93
CA VAL A 170 -14.79 -16.54 4.74
C VAL A 170 -16.10 -16.39 5.51
N GLY A 171 -16.69 -17.51 5.91
CA GLY A 171 -17.85 -17.50 6.81
C GLY A 171 -17.49 -16.90 8.18
N ARG A 172 -18.47 -16.28 8.87
CA ARG A 172 -18.26 -15.65 10.19
C ARG A 172 -17.73 -16.60 11.27
N ASN A 173 -17.93 -17.90 11.11
CA ASN A 173 -17.53 -18.92 12.07
C ASN A 173 -16.25 -19.67 11.64
N GLU A 174 -15.72 -19.37 10.46
CA GLU A 174 -14.47 -19.96 10.00
C GLU A 174 -13.28 -19.31 10.70
N THR A 175 -12.26 -20.11 11.00
CA THR A 175 -11.03 -19.62 11.63
C THR A 175 -10.21 -18.84 10.61
N ILE A 176 -10.04 -17.54 10.87
CA ILE A 176 -9.17 -16.67 10.09
C ILE A 176 -7.72 -16.89 10.54
N ARG A 177 -6.83 -17.01 9.55
CA ARG A 177 -5.39 -17.14 9.81
C ARG A 177 -4.81 -15.85 10.39
N LYS A 178 -3.77 -16.00 11.21
CA LYS A 178 -3.12 -14.86 11.89
C LYS A 178 -1.63 -14.80 11.61
N ASP A 179 -1.11 -15.87 11.01
CA ASP A 179 0.24 -15.98 10.49
C ASP A 179 0.39 -15.14 9.21
N ALA A 180 1.60 -14.64 8.99
CA ALA A 180 2.01 -13.92 7.80
C ALA A 180 3.40 -14.41 7.39
N CYS A 181 3.74 -14.29 6.10
CA CYS A 181 5.08 -14.61 5.64
C CYS A 181 6.01 -13.42 5.90
N VAL A 182 6.57 -13.36 7.10
CA VAL A 182 7.46 -12.28 7.54
C VAL A 182 8.84 -12.83 7.90
N TYR A 183 9.86 -12.00 7.71
CA TYR A 183 11.27 -12.36 7.84
C TYR A 183 11.66 -12.91 9.23
N HIS A 184 10.97 -12.50 10.30
CA HIS A 184 11.21 -13.04 11.64
C HIS A 184 10.74 -14.50 11.81
N HIS A 185 9.76 -14.96 11.03
CA HIS A 185 9.37 -16.38 11.03
C HIS A 185 10.47 -17.28 10.44
N CYS A 186 11.38 -16.70 9.65
CA CYS A 186 12.57 -17.38 9.15
C CYS A 186 13.82 -17.02 9.96
N SER A 187 13.64 -16.74 11.26
CA SER A 187 14.69 -16.42 12.23
C SER A 187 15.64 -15.30 11.82
N PHE A 188 15.22 -14.40 10.91
CA PHE A 188 16.06 -13.37 10.28
C PHE A 188 17.28 -13.94 9.50
N THR A 189 17.35 -15.25 9.32
CA THR A 189 18.45 -16.02 8.72
C THR A 189 18.00 -16.75 7.46
N GLY A 190 16.83 -16.39 6.94
CA GLY A 190 16.29 -16.89 5.69
C GLY A 190 15.25 -15.97 5.09
N SER A 191 14.94 -16.21 3.82
CA SER A 191 13.84 -15.56 3.10
C SER A 191 12.54 -16.32 3.29
N CYS A 192 11.45 -15.61 3.60
CA CYS A 192 10.13 -16.20 3.66
C CYS A 192 9.48 -16.17 2.26
N TYR A 193 9.01 -17.32 1.80
CA TYR A 193 8.24 -17.47 0.56
C TYR A 193 6.83 -17.96 0.87
N ALA A 194 5.83 -17.16 0.54
CA ALA A 194 4.44 -17.57 0.60
C ALA A 194 4.08 -18.41 -0.64
N VAL A 195 3.38 -19.52 -0.43
CA VAL A 195 2.78 -20.29 -1.53
C VAL A 195 1.61 -19.47 -2.10
N ALA A 196 1.30 -19.67 -3.39
CA ALA A 196 0.17 -19.03 -4.05
C ALA A 196 -1.12 -19.16 -3.21
N PHE A 197 -1.92 -18.10 -3.19
CA PHE A 197 -3.12 -18.01 -2.35
C PHE A 197 -2.82 -18.18 -0.85
N PHE A 198 -1.59 -17.96 -0.41
CA PHE A 198 -1.19 -18.08 0.97
C PHE A 198 -1.50 -19.44 1.60
N THR A 199 -1.63 -20.56 0.86
CA THR A 199 -2.01 -21.86 1.47
C THR A 199 -0.98 -22.37 2.49
N GLY A 200 0.24 -21.85 2.42
CA GLY A 200 1.28 -21.97 3.43
C GLY A 200 2.43 -21.02 3.09
N TYR A 201 3.49 -21.06 3.89
CA TYR A 201 4.75 -20.40 3.59
C TYR A 201 5.91 -21.32 3.95
N LEU A 202 7.08 -21.06 3.36
CA LEU A 202 8.32 -21.79 3.64
C LEU A 202 9.46 -20.81 3.82
N CYS A 203 10.45 -21.20 4.61
CA CYS A 203 11.69 -20.46 4.76
C CYS A 203 12.78 -21.05 3.86
N HIS A 204 13.47 -20.18 3.12
CA HIS A 204 14.69 -20.51 2.41
C HIS A 204 15.87 -19.93 3.18
N CYS A 205 16.66 -20.81 3.77
CA CYS A 205 17.73 -20.41 4.67
C CYS A 205 18.93 -19.87 3.89
N PHE A 206 19.60 -18.87 4.48
CA PHE A 206 20.89 -18.41 3.99
C PHE A 206 21.96 -19.50 4.17
N ALA A 207 23.13 -19.29 3.57
CA ALA A 207 24.23 -20.25 3.64
C ALA A 207 24.54 -20.66 5.10
N ASP A 208 24.71 -21.96 5.29
CA ASP A 208 25.00 -22.62 6.58
C ASP A 208 23.87 -22.59 7.64
N PHE A 209 22.72 -21.97 7.34
CA PHE A 209 21.51 -22.07 8.16
C PHE A 209 20.56 -23.16 7.65
N TYR A 210 19.82 -23.81 8.56
CA TYR A 210 18.87 -24.87 8.22
C TYR A 210 17.77 -25.02 9.28
N GLY A 211 16.82 -25.92 9.02
CA GLY A 211 15.60 -26.07 9.79
C GLY A 211 14.40 -25.43 9.08
N VAL A 212 13.19 -25.73 9.59
CA VAL A 212 11.92 -25.26 8.98
C VAL A 212 11.76 -23.73 9.03
N GLU A 213 12.37 -23.10 10.02
CA GLU A 213 12.34 -21.65 10.28
C GLU A 213 13.76 -21.05 10.18
N CYS A 214 14.71 -21.77 9.56
CA CYS A 214 16.13 -21.39 9.51
C CYS A 214 16.75 -21.14 10.89
N GLN A 215 16.22 -21.84 11.89
CA GLN A 215 16.52 -21.64 13.30
C GLN A 215 17.81 -22.31 13.78
N TYR A 216 18.56 -22.96 12.89
CA TYR A 216 19.82 -23.61 13.21
C TYR A 216 20.94 -23.04 12.35
N GLY A 217 21.96 -22.47 12.99
CA GLY A 217 23.19 -22.02 12.35
C GLY A 217 24.30 -23.09 12.27
N PRO A 218 25.43 -22.75 11.64
CA PRO A 218 26.58 -23.65 11.57
C PRO A 218 27.09 -24.02 12.97
N GLY A 219 27.13 -25.33 13.26
CA GLY A 219 27.54 -25.86 14.57
C GLY A 219 26.42 -26.00 15.60
N CYS A 220 25.17 -25.64 15.28
CA CYS A 220 24.00 -25.81 16.15
C CYS A 220 23.12 -27.02 15.76
N GLU A 221 23.72 -28.18 15.51
CA GLU A 221 22.97 -29.38 15.10
C GLU A 221 21.98 -29.88 16.16
N PRO A 222 20.73 -30.24 15.78
CA PRO A 222 19.78 -30.82 16.72
C PRO A 222 20.35 -32.09 17.36
N GLY A 223 20.62 -32.03 18.67
CA GLY A 223 21.18 -33.15 19.43
C GLY A 223 22.71 -33.13 19.56
N ALA A 224 23.41 -32.17 18.96
CA ALA A 224 24.81 -31.89 19.27
C ALA A 224 24.93 -31.16 20.61
N GLU A 225 26.08 -31.31 21.26
CA GLU A 225 26.39 -30.58 22.49
C GLU A 225 26.47 -29.08 22.20
N SER A 226 25.75 -28.26 22.97
CA SER A 226 25.66 -26.82 22.72
C SER A 226 27.05 -26.21 22.78
N ILE A 227 27.50 -25.60 21.68
CA ILE A 227 28.77 -24.85 21.62
C ILE A 227 28.72 -23.57 22.48
N CYS A 228 27.54 -23.18 22.97
CA CYS A 228 27.36 -22.02 23.84
C CYS A 228 27.87 -22.29 25.25
N GLN A 229 29.09 -21.84 25.55
CA GLN A 229 29.76 -22.01 26.86
C GLN A 229 29.06 -21.29 28.03
N ASN A 230 28.14 -20.38 27.75
CA ASN A 230 27.36 -19.66 28.76
C ASN A 230 26.07 -20.40 29.18
N GLY A 231 25.88 -21.66 28.77
CA GLY A 231 24.66 -22.42 29.02
C GLY A 231 23.48 -22.00 28.14
N GLY A 232 23.73 -21.20 27.10
CA GLY A 232 22.74 -20.85 26.09
C GLY A 232 22.32 -22.06 25.25
N THR A 233 21.13 -21.98 24.67
CA THR A 233 20.68 -22.95 23.66
C THR A 233 21.14 -22.47 22.28
N CYS A 234 21.96 -23.27 21.60
CA CYS A 234 22.36 -23.04 20.21
C CYS A 234 21.13 -23.13 19.30
N ARG A 235 20.87 -22.06 18.55
CA ARG A 235 19.86 -21.96 17.49
C ARG A 235 20.49 -21.08 16.42
#